data_AF-A0A844C3P0-F1
#
_entry.id   AF-A0A844C3P0-F1
#
_cell.length_a   1.000
_cell.length_b   1.000
_cell.length_c   1.000
_cell.angle_alpha   90.00
_cell.angle_beta   90.00
_cell.angle_gamma   90.00
#
_symmetry.space_group_name_H-M   'P 1'
#
loop_
_entity.id
_entity.type
_entity.pdbx_description
1 polymer ?
#
loop_
_entity_poly.entity_id
_entity_poly.type
_entity_poly.pdbx_seq_one_letter_code
_entity_poly.pdbx_strand_id
1 'polypeptide(L)'
;MSSLSYRPDIDGLRTIAVIPVLLFHAGVSWFNGGYIGVDIFFVISGFLIASIILAQIDSGRFSLADFYQRRVRRIIPALLLVITVTIPFSFYFLSPGDFEKYLVSIIASIFFVSNFKFWRDSGYFDSGADEKPLLHTWSLGVEEQYYLVFPLLMLLLWRERTKWLAVSLVIIGALLNK
;
A
#
# COMPACT_ATOMS: atom_id res chain seq x y z
N MET A 1 9.75 28.56 -6.90
CA MET A 1 9.36 27.89 -5.64
C MET A 1 7.96 27.34 -5.81
N SER A 2 7.80 26.04 -6.02
CA SER A 2 6.55 25.36 -5.70
C SER A 2 6.90 24.35 -4.62
N SER A 3 6.49 24.63 -3.38
CA SER A 3 6.12 23.55 -2.50
C SER A 3 5.10 22.72 -3.27
N LEU A 4 5.20 21.39 -3.25
CA LEU A 4 4.09 20.56 -3.69
C LEU A 4 2.92 20.93 -2.77
N SER A 5 2.07 21.84 -3.23
CA SER A 5 0.89 22.28 -2.51
C SER A 5 0.09 21.03 -2.19
N TYR A 6 -0.40 20.94 -0.96
CA TYR A 6 -1.27 19.84 -0.57
C TYR A 6 -2.41 19.71 -1.59
N ARG A 7 -2.65 18.49 -2.09
CA ARG A 7 -3.62 18.18 -3.15
C ARG A 7 -4.84 17.47 -2.54
N PRO A 8 -5.77 18.20 -1.90
CA PRO A 8 -6.94 17.60 -1.26
C PRO A 8 -7.84 16.88 -2.27
N ASP A 9 -7.82 17.31 -3.53
CA ASP A 9 -8.53 16.67 -4.64
C ASP A 9 -8.06 15.23 -4.86
N ILE A 10 -6.75 14.98 -4.82
CA ILE A 10 -6.19 13.62 -4.99
C ILE A 10 -6.52 12.75 -3.78
N ASP A 11 -6.43 13.29 -2.56
CA ASP A 11 -6.85 12.56 -1.37
C ASP A 11 -8.35 12.23 -1.40
N GLY A 12 -9.20 13.14 -1.88
CA GLY A 12 -10.63 12.89 -2.08
C GLY A 12 -10.90 11.77 -3.09
N LEU A 13 -10.17 11.73 -4.21
CA LEU A 13 -10.27 10.63 -5.18
C LEU A 13 -9.87 9.29 -4.57
N ARG A 14 -8.84 9.25 -3.70
CA ARG A 14 -8.47 8.03 -2.96
C ARG A 14 -9.60 7.60 -2.02
N THR A 15 -10.23 8.54 -1.32
CA THR A 15 -11.39 8.23 -0.46
C THR A 15 -12.54 7.65 -1.28
N ILE A 16 -12.86 8.22 -2.45
CA ILE A 16 -13.89 7.69 -3.34
C ILE A 16 -13.54 6.28 -3.81
N ALA A 17 -12.27 6.00 -4.13
CA ALA A 17 -11.81 4.68 -4.56
C ALA A 17 -12.01 3.58 -3.48
N VAL A 18 -12.06 3.94 -2.19
CA VAL A 18 -12.29 2.99 -1.11
C VAL A 18 -13.78 2.64 -0.95
N ILE A 19 -14.71 3.48 -1.41
CA ILE A 19 -16.16 3.26 -1.23
C ILE A 19 -16.63 1.92 -1.81
N PRO A 20 -16.30 1.55 -3.07
CA PRO A 20 -16.68 0.24 -3.62
C PRO A 20 -16.12 -0.93 -2.81
N VAL A 21 -14.94 -0.78 -2.22
CA VAL A 21 -14.31 -1.81 -1.37
C VAL A 21 -15.15 -2.04 -0.11
N LEU A 22 -15.58 -0.97 0.54
CA LEU A 22 -16.40 -1.04 1.76
C LEU A 22 -17.78 -1.63 1.46
N LEU A 23 -18.43 -1.19 0.38
CA LEU A 23 -19.76 -1.67 0.00
C LEU A 23 -19.75 -3.14 -0.41
N PHE A 24 -18.67 -3.60 -1.05
CA PHE A 24 -18.45 -5.02 -1.32
C PHE A 24 -18.40 -5.85 -0.04
N HIS A 25 -17.58 -5.45 0.94
CA HIS A 25 -17.46 -6.17 2.22
C HIS A 25 -18.72 -6.04 3.10
N ALA A 26 -19.51 -4.99 2.91
CA ALA A 26 -20.81 -4.82 3.56
C ALA A 26 -21.93 -5.68 2.93
N GLY A 27 -21.63 -6.45 1.87
CA GLY A 27 -22.61 -7.34 1.23
C GLY A 27 -23.62 -6.62 0.32
N VAL A 28 -23.32 -5.40 -0.15
CA VAL A 28 -24.21 -4.67 -1.06
C VAL A 28 -24.14 -5.31 -2.45
N SER A 29 -25.24 -5.93 -2.88
CA SER A 29 -25.32 -6.80 -4.06
C SER A 29 -24.89 -6.18 -5.40
N TRP A 30 -24.89 -4.84 -5.51
CA TRP A 30 -24.47 -4.13 -6.73
C TRP A 30 -22.97 -3.84 -6.77
N PHE A 31 -22.22 -4.11 -5.70
CA PHE A 31 -20.80 -3.79 -5.55
C PHE A 31 -19.89 -5.02 -5.59
N ASN A 32 -20.19 -6.01 -6.43
CA ASN A 32 -19.38 -7.24 -6.57
C ASN A 32 -17.94 -7.00 -7.09
N GLY A 33 -17.64 -5.80 -7.58
CA GLY A 33 -16.34 -5.38 -8.13
C GLY A 33 -15.46 -4.59 -7.17
N GLY A 34 -15.55 -4.82 -5.85
CA GLY A 34 -14.80 -4.05 -4.85
C GLY A 34 -13.28 -3.96 -5.10
N TYR A 35 -12.68 -4.97 -5.72
CA TYR A 35 -11.27 -4.99 -6.11
C TYR A 35 -10.86 -3.85 -7.07
N ILE A 36 -11.78 -3.37 -7.92
CA ILE A 36 -11.53 -2.23 -8.80
C ILE A 36 -11.20 -0.98 -7.99
N GLY A 37 -11.88 -0.79 -6.85
CA GLY A 37 -11.59 0.31 -5.94
C GLY A 37 -10.16 0.25 -5.38
N VAL A 38 -9.68 -0.96 -5.05
CA VAL A 38 -8.32 -1.20 -4.59
C VAL A 38 -7.30 -0.85 -5.69
N ASP A 39 -7.54 -1.28 -6.93
CA ASP A 39 -6.66 -0.99 -8.06
C ASP A 39 -6.55 0.52 -8.32
N ILE A 40 -7.70 1.23 -8.35
CA ILE A 40 -7.74 2.68 -8.53
C ILE A 40 -7.00 3.38 -7.39
N PHE A 41 -7.21 2.96 -6.15
CA PHE A 41 -6.52 3.52 -4.98
C PHE A 41 -5.00 3.39 -5.12
N PHE A 42 -4.50 2.22 -5.53
CA PHE A 42 -3.06 2.00 -5.71
C PHE A 42 -2.49 2.82 -6.86
N VAL A 43 -3.19 2.92 -8.00
CA VAL A 43 -2.75 3.75 -9.13
C VAL A 43 -2.61 5.21 -8.72
N ILE A 44 -3.61 5.77 -8.04
CA ILE A 44 -3.58 7.16 -7.56
C ILE A 44 -2.44 7.36 -6.55
N SER A 45 -2.26 6.42 -5.63
CA SER A 45 -1.21 6.49 -4.62
C SER A 45 0.18 6.44 -5.26
N GLY A 46 0.40 5.53 -6.23
CA GLY A 46 1.64 5.45 -7.00
C GLY A 46 1.93 6.72 -7.78
N PHE A 47 0.94 7.26 -8.50
CA PHE A 47 1.07 8.53 -9.23
C PHE A 47 1.47 9.70 -8.32
N LEU A 48 0.79 9.86 -7.18
CA LEU A 48 1.06 10.93 -6.23
C LEU A 48 2.48 10.84 -5.68
N ILE A 49 2.90 9.64 -5.29
CA ILE A 49 4.22 9.39 -4.68
C ILE A 49 5.33 9.61 -5.70
N ALA A 50 5.18 9.08 -6.91
CA ALA A 50 6.11 9.31 -8.02
C ALA A 50 6.25 10.80 -8.33
N SER A 51 5.14 11.53 -8.42
CA SER A 51 5.15 12.97 -8.69
C SER A 51 5.88 13.77 -7.61
N ILE A 52 5.65 13.43 -6.34
CA ILE A 52 6.32 14.06 -5.20
C ILE A 52 7.83 13.80 -5.24
N ILE A 53 8.23 12.55 -5.45
CA ILE A 53 9.64 12.16 -5.47
C ILE A 53 10.35 12.82 -6.66
N LEU A 54 9.79 12.74 -7.88
CA LEU A 54 10.38 13.37 -9.07
C LEU A 54 10.61 14.86 -8.86
N ALA A 55 9.58 15.60 -8.43
CA ALA A 55 9.70 17.04 -8.22
C ALA A 55 10.74 17.41 -7.14
N GLN A 56 10.89 16.58 -6.10
CA GLN A 56 11.92 16.78 -5.08
C GLN A 56 13.33 16.44 -5.59
N ILE A 57 13.46 15.40 -6.41
CA ILE A 57 14.72 15.02 -7.06
C ILE A 57 15.15 16.12 -8.05
N ASP A 58 14.24 16.59 -8.91
CA ASP A 58 14.49 17.66 -9.89
C ASP A 58 14.95 18.95 -9.24
N SER A 59 14.37 19.26 -8.07
CA SER A 59 14.75 20.44 -7.29
C SER A 59 15.98 20.24 -6.38
N GLY A 60 16.59 19.05 -6.39
CA GLY A 60 17.77 18.72 -5.57
C GLY A 60 17.49 18.65 -4.06
N ARG A 61 16.22 18.50 -3.66
CA ARG A 61 15.77 18.54 -2.25
C ARG A 61 15.24 17.20 -1.74
N PHE A 62 15.38 16.13 -2.52
CA PHE A 62 14.89 14.81 -2.09
C PHE A 62 15.76 14.24 -0.97
N SER A 63 15.10 13.82 0.11
CA SER A 63 15.71 13.17 1.27
C SER A 63 14.94 11.90 1.58
N LEU A 64 15.61 10.75 1.52
CA LEU A 64 15.03 9.46 1.86
C LEU A 64 14.59 9.43 3.33
N ALA A 65 15.40 9.99 4.22
CA ALA A 65 15.08 10.07 5.64
C ALA A 65 13.78 10.85 5.87
N ASP A 66 13.64 12.03 5.27
CA ASP A 66 12.43 12.84 5.42
C ASP A 66 11.21 12.18 4.78
N PHE A 67 11.39 11.48 3.66
CA PHE A 67 10.34 10.69 3.03
C PHE A 67 9.80 9.62 3.99
N TYR A 68 10.67 8.76 4.54
CA TYR A 68 10.25 7.69 5.44
C TYR A 68 9.70 8.22 6.78
N GLN A 69 10.30 9.27 7.34
CA GLN A 69 9.80 9.87 8.59
C GLN A 69 8.37 10.39 8.45
N ARG A 70 8.02 10.99 7.30
CA ARG A 70 6.65 11.46 7.04
C ARG A 70 5.65 10.30 6.96
N ARG A 71 6.05 9.17 6.37
CA ARG A 71 5.22 7.95 6.28
C ARG A 71 5.00 7.34 7.64
N VAL A 72 6.07 7.13 8.41
CA VAL A 72 6.00 6.60 9.78
C VAL A 72 5.06 7.43 10.65
N ARG A 73 5.20 8.77 10.64
CA ARG A 73 4.34 9.68 11.41
C ARG A 73 2.87 9.67 10.97
N ARG A 74 2.58 9.28 9.73
CA ARG A 74 1.21 9.20 9.19
C ARG A 74 0.55 7.84 9.44
N ILE A 75 1.30 6.74 9.31
CA ILE A 75 0.74 5.38 9.25
C ILE A 75 0.79 4.66 10.59
N ILE A 76 1.93 4.72 11.29
CA ILE A 76 2.13 3.96 12.54
C ILE A 76 1.10 4.33 13.63
N PRO A 77 0.76 5.61 13.87
CA PRO A 77 -0.23 5.94 14.89
C PRO A 77 -1.60 5.30 14.63
N ALA A 78 -2.07 5.33 13.38
CA ALA A 78 -3.34 4.73 13.00
C ALA A 78 -3.31 3.20 13.09
N LEU A 79 -2.21 2.57 12.65
CA LEU A 79 -2.04 1.12 12.75
C LEU A 79 -2.02 0.65 14.21
N LEU A 80 -1.26 1.32 15.07
CA LEU A 80 -1.21 0.99 16.50
C LEU A 80 -2.55 1.19 17.18
N LEU A 81 -3.31 2.23 16.80
CA LEU A 81 -4.66 2.43 17.29
C LEU A 81 -5.58 1.26 16.90
N VAL A 82 -5.58 0.85 15.62
CA VAL A 82 -6.38 -0.29 15.15
C VAL A 82 -6.00 -1.58 15.87
N ILE A 83 -4.70 -1.87 16.02
CA ILE A 83 -4.23 -3.06 16.76
C ILE A 83 -4.71 -2.99 18.22
N THR A 84 -4.49 -1.87 18.90
CA THR A 84 -4.86 -1.69 20.31
C THR A 84 -6.35 -1.87 20.52
N VAL A 85 -7.17 -1.28 19.64
CA VAL A 85 -8.63 -1.39 19.71
C VAL A 85 -9.08 -2.81 19.40
N THR A 86 -8.46 -3.51 18.46
CA THR A 86 -8.91 -4.86 18.08
C THR A 86 -8.53 -5.94 19.09
N ILE A 87 -7.45 -5.79 19.86
CA ILE A 87 -7.00 -6.79 20.85
C ILE A 87 -8.11 -7.26 21.81
N PRO A 88 -8.82 -6.39 22.56
CA PRO A 88 -9.83 -6.84 23.51
C PRO A 88 -11.02 -7.53 22.84
N PHE A 89 -11.43 -7.07 21.65
CA PHE A 89 -12.50 -7.71 20.89
C PHE A 89 -12.06 -9.08 20.38
N SER A 90 -10.86 -9.16 19.79
CA SER A 90 -10.28 -10.44 19.34
C SER A 90 -10.16 -11.44 20.48
N PHE A 91 -9.75 -11.00 21.67
CA PHE A 91 -9.65 -11.87 22.85
C PHE A 91 -11.02 -12.42 23.30
N TYR A 92 -12.08 -11.61 23.19
CA TYR A 92 -13.42 -12.00 23.62
C TYR A 92 -14.17 -12.84 22.59
N PHE A 93 -14.02 -12.54 21.30
CA PHE A 93 -14.83 -13.11 20.22
C PHE A 93 -14.17 -14.27 19.47
N LEU A 94 -12.83 -14.37 19.43
CA LEU A 94 -12.14 -15.42 18.68
C LEU A 94 -11.97 -16.69 19.51
N SER A 95 -11.97 -17.84 18.82
CA SER A 95 -11.55 -19.10 19.41
C SER A 95 -10.06 -19.03 19.84
N PRO A 96 -9.60 -19.88 20.78
CA PRO A 96 -8.19 -19.87 21.17
C PRO A 96 -7.22 -20.03 19.99
N GLY A 97 -7.54 -20.89 19.02
CA GLY A 97 -6.71 -21.08 17.83
C GLY A 97 -6.71 -19.87 16.88
N ASP A 98 -7.85 -19.22 16.69
CA ASP A 98 -7.93 -18.02 15.85
C ASP A 98 -7.28 -16.80 16.54
N PHE A 99 -7.32 -16.73 17.87
CA PHE A 99 -6.61 -15.72 18.63
C PHE A 99 -5.09 -15.85 18.45
N GLU A 100 -4.53 -17.07 18.45
CA GLU A 100 -3.12 -17.30 18.11
C GLU A 100 -2.77 -16.81 16.70
N LYS A 101 -3.61 -17.12 15.70
CA LYS A 101 -3.45 -16.60 14.32
C LYS A 101 -3.56 -15.07 14.26
N TYR A 102 -4.40 -14.48 15.09
CA TYR A 102 -4.55 -13.03 15.22
C TYR A 102 -3.28 -12.38 15.79
N LEU A 103 -2.63 -12.97 16.81
CA LEU A 103 -1.34 -12.50 17.32
C LEU A 103 -0.25 -12.49 16.23
N VAL A 104 -0.20 -13.54 15.40
CA VAL A 104 0.69 -13.58 14.24
C VAL A 104 0.34 -12.47 13.23
N SER A 105 -0.95 -12.18 13.05
CA SER A 105 -1.41 -11.08 12.17
C SER A 105 -0.99 -9.71 12.68
N ILE A 106 -0.93 -9.49 14.00
CA ILE A 106 -0.39 -8.25 14.60
C ILE A 106 1.06 -8.07 14.20
N ILE A 107 1.91 -9.09 14.43
CA ILE A 107 3.33 -9.04 14.11
C ILE A 107 3.50 -8.78 12.61
N ALA A 108 2.79 -9.53 11.77
CA ALA A 108 2.87 -9.36 10.32
C ALA A 108 2.42 -7.96 9.87
N SER A 109 1.43 -7.35 10.54
CA SER A 109 0.96 -6.00 10.23
C SER A 109 1.98 -4.93 10.64
N ILE A 110 2.62 -5.07 11.81
CA ILE A 110 3.67 -4.14 12.29
C ILE A 110 4.87 -4.11 11.33
N PHE A 111 5.25 -5.28 10.80
CA PHE A 111 6.34 -5.40 9.84
C PHE A 111 5.91 -5.20 8.38
N PHE A 112 4.64 -4.84 8.13
CA PHE A 112 4.09 -4.63 6.79
C PHE A 112 4.26 -5.84 5.84
N VAL A 113 4.15 -7.05 6.39
CA VAL A 113 4.23 -8.34 5.66
C VAL A 113 2.93 -9.15 5.78
N SER A 114 1.85 -8.54 6.25
CA SER A 114 0.56 -9.21 6.44
C SER A 114 -0.05 -9.73 5.14
N ASN A 115 0.28 -9.14 3.98
CA ASN A 115 -0.09 -9.68 2.67
C ASN A 115 0.38 -11.14 2.47
N PHE A 116 1.61 -11.46 2.88
CA PHE A 116 2.13 -12.83 2.78
C PHE A 116 1.47 -13.77 3.79
N LYS A 117 1.12 -13.26 4.98
CA LYS A 117 0.40 -14.03 5.99
C LYS A 117 -0.99 -14.42 5.48
N PHE A 118 -1.77 -13.44 5.02
CA PHE A 118 -3.14 -13.70 4.58
C PHE A 118 -3.22 -14.44 3.25
N TRP A 119 -2.20 -14.32 2.39
CA TRP A 119 -2.08 -15.17 1.21
C TRP A 119 -1.92 -16.65 1.59
N ARG A 120 -1.14 -16.96 2.64
CA ARG A 120 -1.00 -18.33 3.14
C ARG A 120 -2.25 -18.86 3.83
N ASP A 121 -3.01 -17.99 4.48
CA ASP A 121 -4.26 -18.33 5.19
C ASP A 121 -5.51 -18.18 4.30
N SER A 122 -5.44 -18.59 3.04
CA SER A 122 -6.55 -18.49 2.06
C SER A 122 -7.06 -19.85 1.57
N GLY A 123 -6.72 -20.93 2.28
CA GLY A 123 -7.13 -22.30 1.93
C GLY A 123 -8.57 -22.63 2.31
N TYR A 124 -9.07 -23.76 1.79
CA TYR A 124 -10.46 -24.23 2.00
C TYR A 124 -10.84 -24.43 3.48
N PHE A 125 -9.86 -24.77 4.32
CA PHE A 125 -10.06 -25.03 5.75
C PHE A 125 -9.64 -23.86 6.65
N ASP A 126 -9.33 -22.69 6.08
CA ASP A 126 -8.97 -21.51 6.86
C ASP A 126 -10.19 -20.75 7.36
N SER A 127 -9.97 -19.97 8.43
CA SER A 127 -10.97 -19.10 9.06
C SER A 127 -11.53 -18.09 8.05
N GLY A 128 -12.79 -17.70 8.25
CA GLY A 128 -13.49 -16.74 7.39
C GLY A 128 -12.79 -15.39 7.30
N ALA A 129 -13.12 -14.58 6.28
CA ALA A 129 -12.59 -13.21 6.16
C ALA A 129 -13.06 -12.32 7.32
N ASP A 130 -14.27 -12.56 7.80
CA ASP A 130 -14.93 -11.96 8.96
C ASP A 130 -14.26 -12.31 10.29
N GLU A 131 -13.56 -13.45 10.36
CA GLU A 131 -12.81 -13.89 11.54
C GLU A 131 -11.34 -13.41 11.54
N LYS A 132 -10.97 -12.54 10.59
CA LYS A 132 -9.61 -11.97 10.47
C LYS A 132 -9.66 -10.45 10.70
N PRO A 133 -9.67 -9.97 11.95
CA PRO A 133 -9.84 -8.54 12.27
C PRO A 133 -8.82 -7.60 11.60
N LEU A 134 -7.62 -8.11 11.29
CA LEU A 134 -6.56 -7.34 10.63
C LEU A 134 -6.42 -7.67 9.14
N LEU A 135 -7.39 -8.35 8.52
CA LEU A 135 -7.29 -8.78 7.12
C LEU A 135 -6.92 -7.63 6.19
N HIS A 136 -7.60 -6.49 6.34
CA HIS A 136 -7.40 -5.31 5.50
C HIS A 136 -6.00 -4.69 5.57
N THR A 137 -5.14 -5.07 6.54
CA THR A 137 -3.75 -4.60 6.56
C THR A 137 -2.92 -5.18 5.42
N TRP A 138 -3.41 -6.19 4.70
CA TRP A 138 -2.72 -6.76 3.53
C TRP A 138 -2.38 -5.68 2.50
N SER A 139 -3.32 -4.78 2.19
CA SER A 139 -3.12 -3.74 1.18
C SER A 139 -2.15 -2.67 1.69
N LEU A 140 -2.20 -2.36 2.99
CA LEU A 140 -1.24 -1.48 3.64
C LEU A 140 0.18 -2.06 3.58
N GLY A 141 0.34 -3.38 3.79
CA GLY A 141 1.62 -4.06 3.64
C GLY A 141 2.21 -3.90 2.24
N VAL A 142 1.38 -4.09 1.20
CA VAL A 142 1.79 -3.87 -0.20
C VAL A 142 2.14 -2.40 -0.45
N GLU A 143 1.35 -1.45 0.07
CA GLU A 143 1.59 -0.02 -0.05
C GLU A 143 2.95 0.39 0.55
N GLU A 144 3.27 -0.07 1.76
CA GLU A 144 4.54 0.24 2.42
C GLU A 144 5.74 -0.45 1.76
N GLN A 145 5.59 -1.69 1.28
CA GLN A 145 6.63 -2.36 0.48
C GLN A 145 6.95 -1.55 -0.78
N TYR A 146 5.93 -1.05 -1.47
CA TYR A 146 6.11 -0.15 -2.59
C TYR A 146 6.82 1.14 -2.16
N TYR A 147 6.43 1.76 -1.04
CA TYR A 147 7.09 2.97 -0.53
C TYR A 147 8.53 2.76 -0.08
N LEU A 148 8.91 1.56 0.35
CA LEU A 148 10.29 1.23 0.69
C LEU A 148 11.16 1.08 -0.56
N VAL A 149 10.65 0.42 -1.59
CA VAL A 149 11.44 0.05 -2.77
C VAL A 149 11.45 1.19 -3.81
N PHE A 150 10.31 1.82 -4.05
CA PHE A 150 10.13 2.73 -5.18
C PHE A 150 11.01 3.98 -5.13
N PRO A 151 11.19 4.70 -4.00
CA PRO A 151 12.08 5.86 -3.95
C PRO A 151 13.55 5.51 -4.23
N LEU A 152 14.00 4.32 -3.79
CA LEU A 152 15.35 3.82 -4.05
C LEU A 152 15.54 3.54 -5.54
N LEU A 153 14.56 2.87 -6.16
CA LEU A 153 14.56 2.63 -7.60
C LEU A 153 14.58 3.95 -8.38
N MET A 154 13.76 4.93 -8.00
CA MET A 154 13.73 6.23 -8.66
C MET A 154 15.07 6.96 -8.57
N LEU A 155 15.73 6.95 -7.42
CA LEU A 155 17.06 7.56 -7.28
C LEU A 155 18.11 6.87 -8.16
N LEU A 156 18.09 5.53 -8.22
CA LEU A 156 18.99 4.77 -9.07
C LEU A 156 18.76 5.07 -10.55
N LEU A 157 17.50 5.05 -10.98
CA LEU A 157 17.11 5.33 -12.37
C LEU A 157 17.40 6.79 -12.75
N TRP A 158 17.21 7.73 -11.83
CA TRP A 158 17.49 9.15 -12.06
C TRP A 158 18.98 9.42 -12.25
N ARG A 159 19.83 8.80 -11.42
CA ARG A 159 21.29 8.95 -11.51
C ARG A 159 21.83 8.40 -12.82
N GLU A 160 21.28 7.28 -13.28
CA GLU A 160 21.72 6.60 -14.49
C GLU A 160 20.80 6.88 -15.70
N ARG A 161 20.02 7.98 -15.66
CA ARG A 161 18.94 8.27 -16.62
C ARG A 161 19.38 8.21 -18.08
N THR A 162 20.57 8.72 -18.40
CA THR A 162 21.12 8.71 -19.76
C THR A 162 21.43 7.30 -20.24
N LYS A 163 21.88 6.41 -19.34
CA LYS A 163 22.13 5.01 -19.65
C LYS A 163 20.82 4.24 -19.87
N TRP A 164 19.84 4.45 -19.00
CA TRP A 164 18.54 3.80 -19.14
C TRP A 164 17.77 4.26 -20.38
N LEU A 165 17.80 5.57 -20.69
CA LEU A 165 17.25 6.08 -21.95
C LEU A 165 17.94 5.44 -23.16
N ALA A 166 19.27 5.31 -23.14
CA ALA A 166 20.01 4.62 -24.21
C ALA A 166 19.60 3.14 -24.33
N VAL A 167 19.49 2.41 -23.22
CA VAL A 167 19.03 1.01 -23.22
C VAL A 167 17.61 0.88 -23.74
N SER A 168 16.68 1.74 -23.30
CA SER A 168 15.30 1.74 -23.78
C SER A 168 15.21 2.04 -25.28
N LEU A 169 15.98 3.01 -25.79
CA LEU A 169 16.04 3.31 -27.21
C LEU A 169 16.61 2.14 -28.02
N VAL A 170 17.62 1.43 -27.50
CA VAL A 170 18.17 0.21 -28.13
C VAL A 170 17.12 -0.91 -28.17
N ILE A 171 16.40 -1.15 -27.08
CA ILE A 171 15.35 -2.17 -27.01
C ILE A 171 14.21 -1.84 -27.98
N ILE A 172 13.72 -0.60 -27.97
CA ILE A 172 12.67 -0.14 -28.88
C ILE A 172 13.14 -0.25 -30.34
N GLY A 173 14.36 0.19 -30.63
CA GLY A 173 14.96 0.04 -31.96
C GLY A 173 15.07 -1.42 -32.41
N ALA A 174 15.44 -2.34 -31.51
CA ALA A 174 15.51 -3.76 -31.80
C ALA A 174 14.13 -4.41 -31.99
N LEU A 175 13.09 -3.91 -31.31
CA LEU A 175 11.71 -4.39 -31.45
C LEU A 175 11.03 -3.85 -32.71
N LEU A 176 11.36 -2.63 -33.14
CA LEU A 176 10.85 -2.02 -34.39
C LEU A 176 11.54 -2.56 -35.65
N ASN A 177 12.69 -3.22 -35.50
CA ASN A 177 13.43 -3.87 -36.59
C ASN A 177 13.03 -5.34 -36.79
N LYS A 178 11.94 -5.80 -36.17
CA LYS A 178 11.27 -7.08 -36.43
C LYS A 178 9.94 -6.83 -37.13
#